data_AF-A0A928UP66-F1
#
_entry.id   AF-A0A928UP66-F1
#
_cell.length_a   1.000
_cell.length_b   1.000
_cell.length_c   1.000
_cell.angle_alpha   90.00
_cell.angle_beta   90.00
_cell.angle_gamma   90.00
#
_symmetry.space_group_name_H-M   'P 1'
#
loop_
_entity.id
_entity.type
_entity.pdbx_description
1 polymer ?
#
loop_
_entity_poly.entity_id
_entity_poly.type
_entity_poly.pdbx_seq_one_letter_code
_entity_poly.pdbx_strand_id
1 'polypeptide(L)' 'TQRRIYVRGDAQVAYGRMAQLVAHINAAGFTRMALVTQTPQTPQ' A
#
# COMPACT_ATOMS: atom_id res chain seq x y z
N THR A 1 15.27 11.72 -9.49
CA THR A 1 15.17 10.36 -8.91
C THR A 1 13.97 10.31 -7.98
N GLN A 2 12.80 9.83 -8.43
CA GLN A 2 11.58 9.79 -7.59
C GLN A 2 11.42 8.39 -6.97
N ARG A 3 11.18 8.33 -5.66
CA ARG A 3 10.97 7.07 -4.92
C ARG A 3 9.45 6.80 -4.82
N ARG A 4 9.03 5.58 -5.18
CA ARG A 4 7.65 5.10 -5.06
C ARG A 4 7.59 4.04 -3.96
N ILE A 5 6.60 4.15 -3.08
CA ILE A 5 6.39 3.21 -1.98
C ILE A 5 5.22 2.32 -2.34
N TYR A 6 5.47 1.01 -2.37
CA TYR A 6 4.48 -0.02 -2.63
C TYR A 6 4.09 -0.66 -1.31
N VAL A 7 2.81 -0.64 -1.00
CA VAL A 7 2.27 -1.25 0.22
C VAL A 7 1.44 -2.46 -0.16
N ARG A 8 1.83 -3.64 0.35
CA ARG A 8 1.08 -4.89 0.19
C ARG A 8 0.37 -5.22 1.49
N GLY A 9 -0.96 -5.23 1.44
CA GLY A 9 -1.79 -5.79 2.51
C GLY A 9 -1.96 -7.29 2.30
N ASP A 10 -1.93 -8.06 3.38
CA ASP A 10 -2.42 -9.44 3.36
C ASP A 10 -3.96 -9.46 3.29
N ALA A 11 -4.55 -10.51 2.69
CA ALA A 11 -5.99 -10.60 2.48
C ALA A 11 -6.80 -10.60 3.80
N GLN A 12 -6.19 -11.03 4.91
CA GLN A 12 -6.80 -11.03 6.24
C GLN A 12 -6.67 -9.68 6.97
N VAL A 13 -5.99 -8.70 6.39
CA VAL A 13 -5.84 -7.39 7.03
C VAL A 13 -7.15 -6.62 6.93
N ALA A 14 -7.71 -6.29 8.10
CA ALA A 14 -8.85 -5.40 8.19
C ALA A 14 -8.54 -4.04 7.55
N TYR A 15 -9.44 -3.57 6.68
CA TYR A 15 -9.34 -2.30 5.96
C TYR A 15 -8.96 -1.11 6.87
N GLY A 16 -9.48 -1.07 8.09
CA GLY A 16 -9.16 -0.02 9.08
C GLY A 16 -7.67 0.05 9.43
N ARG A 17 -6.95 -1.08 9.43
CA ARG A 17 -5.51 -1.12 9.69
C ARG A 17 -4.70 -0.62 8.50
N MET A 18 -5.16 -0.87 7.26
CA MET A 18 -4.56 -0.28 6.06
C MET A 18 -4.75 1.24 6.02
N ALA A 19 -5.93 1.73 6.40
CA ALA A 19 -6.20 3.16 6.48
C ALA A 19 -5.27 3.87 7.48
N GLN A 20 -5.02 3.27 8.66
CA GLN A 20 -4.07 3.81 9.64
C GLN A 20 -2.64 3.84 9.11
N LEU A 21 -2.21 2.81 8.39
CA LEU A 21 -0.89 2.74 7.78
C LEU A 21 -0.71 3.84 6.72
N VAL A 22 -1.70 4.02 5.84
CA VAL A 22 -1.71 5.07 4.81
C VAL A 22 -1.68 6.46 5.45
N ALA A 23 -2.42 6.67 6.54
CA ALA A 23 -2.38 7.92 7.30
C ALA A 23 -0.97 8.18 7.89
N HIS A 24 -0.31 7.16 8.45
CA HIS A 24 1.05 7.27 8.96
C HIS A 24 2.07 7.63 7.87
N ILE A 25 1.99 6.98 6.71
CA ILE A 25 2.93 7.22 5.60
C ILE A 25 2.72 8.63 5.01
N ASN A 26 1.48 9.08 4.89
CA ASN A 26 1.16 10.45 4.49
C ASN A 26 1.71 11.48 5.50
N ALA A 27 1.55 11.24 6.81
CA ALA A 27 2.07 12.10 7.86
C ALA A 27 3.61 12.19 7.84
N ALA A 28 4.30 11.15 7.36
CA ALA A 28 5.74 11.14 7.13
C ALA A 28 6.18 11.86 5.82
N GLY A 29 5.25 12.48 5.09
CA GLY A 29 5.54 13.30 3.89
C GLY A 29 5.60 12.52 2.58
N PHE A 30 5.22 11.24 2.56
CA PHE A 30 5.22 10.43 1.34
C PHE A 30 3.87 10.52 0.63
N THR A 31 3.84 11.24 -0.49
CA THR A 31 2.62 11.49 -1.27
C THR A 31 2.43 10.56 -2.46
N ARG A 32 3.45 9.76 -2.83
CA ARG A 32 3.44 8.87 -3.99
C ARG A 32 3.36 7.40 -3.57
N MET A 33 2.15 6.94 -3.25
CA MET A 33 1.84 5.58 -2.85
C MET A 33 1.02 4.83 -3.91
N ALA A 34 1.25 3.52 -4.03
CA ALA A 34 0.39 2.61 -4.77
C ALA A 34 -0.02 1.46 -3.84
N LEU A 35 -1.34 1.25 -3.70
CA LEU A 35 -1.89 0.12 -2.96
C LEU A 35 -1.85 -1.13 -3.87
N VAL A 36 -1.20 -2.19 -3.41
CA VAL A 36 -1.18 -3.48 -4.10
C VAL A 36 -1.96 -4.48 -3.27
N THR A 37 -3.24 -4.66 -3.60
CA THR A 37 -3.99 -5.86 -3.23
C THR A 37 -3.65 -6.98 -4.23
N GLN A 38 -3.80 -8.26 -3.81
CA GLN A 38 -3.43 -9.48 -4.55
C GLN A 38 -3.04 -9.20 -6.00
N THR A 39 -1.74 -9.30 -6.28
CA THR A 39 -1.18 -9.09 -7.63
C THR A 39 -2.04 -9.84 -8.63
N PRO A 40 -2.47 -9.22 -9.76
CA PRO A 40 -3.14 -9.96 -10.82
C PRO A 40 -2.25 -11.16 -11.12
N GLN A 41 -2.80 -12.36 -10.94
CA GLN A 41 -2.08 -13.59 -11.23
C GLN A 41 -1.62 -13.45 -12.68
N THR A 42 -0.32 -13.35 -12.90
CA THR A 42 0.24 -13.43 -14.24
C THR A 42 -0.21 -14.79 -14.78
N PRO A 43 -1.07 -14.86 -15.81
CA PRO A 43 -1.29 -16.13 -16.49
C PRO A 43 0.08 -16.52 -17.04
N GLN A 44 0.61 -17.66 -16.55
CA GLN A 44 1.85 -18.24 -17.06
C GLN A 44 1.69 -18.58 -18.55
#